data_AF-A0A2X1Q4V8-F1
#
_entry.id   AF-A0A2X1Q4V8-F1
#
_cell.length_a   1.000
_cell.length_b   1.000
_cell.length_c   1.000
_cell.angle_alpha   90.00
_cell.angle_beta   90.00
_cell.angle_gamma   90.00
#
_symmetry.space_group_name_H-M   'P 1'
#
loop_
_entity.id
_entity.type
_entity.pdbx_description
1 polymer ?
#
loop_
_entity_poly.entity_id
_entity_poly.type
_entity_poly.pdbx_seq_one_letter_code
_entity_poly.pdbx_strand_id
1 'polypeptide(L)'
;MVPGSYRQFTDLPAVSAHFAARGWPVWLRRSGGGLVPQGPGIINLSLAWPVQQPLGEAAEPIYHSLCAVLQRTLARFGVASHARAVSGSFCDGRYNLACGEGAEARKIVGTAQYWPAAGGGRRPRGAGPCGDPY
;
A
#
# COMPACT_ATOMS: atom_id res chain seq x y z
N MET A 1 5.34 8.56 4.14
CA MET A 1 5.38 7.96 2.78
C MET A 1 4.30 8.55 1.90
N VAL A 2 4.56 8.76 0.61
CA VAL A 2 3.61 9.24 -0.41
C VAL A 2 3.61 8.28 -1.61
N PRO A 3 2.52 8.10 -2.37
CA PRO A 3 2.54 7.27 -3.59
C PRO A 3 3.36 7.91 -4.71
N GLY A 4 3.73 7.10 -5.70
CA GLY A 4 4.46 7.56 -6.89
C GLY A 4 3.78 8.70 -7.67
N SER A 5 2.46 8.83 -7.60
CA SER A 5 1.71 9.91 -8.26
C SER A 5 2.08 11.31 -7.76
N TYR A 6 2.64 11.47 -6.55
CA TYR A 6 3.09 12.78 -6.08
C TYR A 6 4.25 13.35 -6.90
N ARG A 7 4.92 12.56 -7.74
CA ARG A 7 5.93 13.06 -8.69
C ARG A 7 5.37 14.08 -9.68
N GLN A 8 4.04 14.16 -9.83
CA GLN A 8 3.39 15.20 -10.62
C GLN A 8 3.56 16.61 -10.04
N PHE A 9 3.85 16.73 -8.73
CA PHE A 9 4.04 18.02 -8.08
C PHE A 9 5.50 18.47 -8.23
N THR A 10 5.71 19.57 -8.96
CA THR A 10 7.04 20.16 -9.20
C THR A 10 7.78 20.48 -7.90
N ASP A 11 7.06 20.86 -6.85
CA ASP A 11 7.64 21.25 -5.56
C ASP A 11 8.02 20.06 -4.66
N LEU A 12 7.70 18.82 -5.07
CA LEU A 12 7.97 17.62 -4.24
C LEU A 12 9.43 17.54 -3.76
N PRO A 13 10.48 17.82 -4.56
CA PRO A 13 11.85 17.79 -4.07
C PRO A 13 12.12 18.82 -2.96
N ALA A 14 11.65 20.05 -3.12
CA ALA A 14 11.84 21.12 -2.13
C ALA A 14 11.09 20.81 -0.82
N VAL A 15 9.85 20.34 -0.92
CA VAL A 15 9.05 19.91 0.24
C VAL A 15 9.71 18.72 0.93
N SER A 16 10.22 17.75 0.16
CA SER A 16 10.91 16.57 0.73
C SER A 16 12.18 16.96 1.49
N ALA A 17 12.96 17.91 0.95
CA ALA A 17 14.15 18.43 1.64
C ALA A 17 13.78 19.18 2.92
N HIS A 18 12.74 20.02 2.89
CA HIS A 18 12.26 20.74 4.08
C HIS A 18 11.81 19.78 5.20
N PHE A 19 11.06 18.73 4.85
CA PHE A 19 10.61 17.73 5.81
C PHE A 19 11.77 16.87 6.34
N ALA A 20 12.72 16.49 5.48
CA ALA A 20 13.92 15.76 5.89
C ALA A 20 14.77 16.56 6.89
N ALA A 21 14.94 17.87 6.69
CA ALA A 21 15.65 18.74 7.63
C ALA A 21 15.01 18.82 9.03
N ARG A 22 13.71 18.48 9.13
CA ARG A 22 12.97 18.40 10.40
C ARG A 22 12.96 16.99 11.00
N GLY A 23 13.69 16.04 10.41
CA GLY A 23 13.72 14.64 10.84
C GLY A 23 12.56 13.79 10.30
N TRP A 24 11.82 14.27 9.30
CA TRP A 24 10.67 13.57 8.72
C TRP A 24 10.88 13.26 7.23
N PRO A 25 11.80 12.35 6.87
CA PRO A 25 12.08 12.08 5.46
C PRO A 25 10.84 11.60 4.69
N VAL A 26 10.68 12.12 3.47
CA VAL A 26 9.59 11.75 2.56
C VAL A 26 10.04 10.62 1.65
N TRP A 27 9.39 9.47 1.77
CA TRP A 27 9.64 8.29 0.94
C TRP A 27 8.49 8.02 -0.01
N LEU A 28 8.82 7.61 -1.24
CA LEU A 28 7.84 7.18 -2.23
C LEU A 28 7.50 5.69 -2.07
N ARG A 29 6.23 5.34 -2.29
CA ARG A 29 5.76 3.95 -2.33
C ARG A 29 5.12 3.60 -3.66
N ARG A 30 5.07 2.31 -3.98
CA ARG A 30 4.50 1.78 -5.23
C ARG A 30 2.98 1.77 -5.25
N SER A 31 2.34 1.47 -4.12
CA SER A 31 0.88 1.47 -4.03
C SER A 31 0.31 2.89 -4.14
N GLY A 32 -0.92 2.99 -4.65
CA GLY A 32 -1.68 4.25 -4.71
C GLY A 32 -2.19 4.73 -3.34
N GLY A 33 -3.12 5.68 -3.35
CA GLY A 33 -3.74 6.25 -2.15
C GLY A 33 -3.17 7.63 -1.75
N GLY A 34 -3.46 8.10 -0.54
CA GLY A 34 -2.95 9.39 -0.02
C GLY A 34 -1.60 9.27 0.70
N LEU A 35 -1.07 10.38 1.22
CA LEU A 35 0.08 10.34 2.12
C LEU A 35 -0.24 9.55 3.40
N VAL A 36 0.77 8.90 3.97
CA VAL A 36 0.67 8.23 5.28
C VAL A 36 1.87 8.61 6.16
N PRO A 37 1.67 9.04 7.40
CA PRO A 37 2.75 9.23 8.36
C PRO A 37 3.37 7.87 8.72
N GLN A 38 4.63 7.88 9.10
CA GLN A 38 5.41 6.71 9.51
C GLN A 38 6.31 7.12 10.67
N GLY A 39 6.57 6.21 11.61
CA GLY A 39 7.37 6.49 12.79
C GLY A 39 7.26 5.39 13.84
N PRO A 40 7.88 5.59 15.01
CA PRO A 40 7.76 4.67 16.14
C PRO A 40 6.28 4.38 16.47
N GLY A 41 5.97 3.12 16.78
CA GLY A 41 4.61 2.67 17.07
C GLY A 41 3.77 2.29 15.83
N ILE A 42 4.27 2.47 14.61
CA ILE A 42 3.60 2.03 13.38
C ILE A 42 4.23 0.73 12.86
N ILE A 43 3.41 -0.31 12.74
CA ILE A 43 3.80 -1.59 12.16
C ILE A 43 3.39 -1.61 10.69
N ASN A 44 4.34 -1.90 9.80
CA ASN A 44 4.07 -2.15 8.39
C ASN A 44 4.15 -3.65 8.11
N LEU A 45 3.04 -4.23 7.65
CA LEU A 45 2.97 -5.60 7.18
C LEU A 45 2.78 -5.61 5.66
N SER A 46 3.60 -6.37 4.95
CA SER A 46 3.45 -6.60 3.51
C SER A 46 3.30 -8.10 3.24
N LEU A 47 2.30 -8.44 2.45
CA LEU A 47 2.02 -9.80 2.01
C LEU A 47 2.08 -9.81 0.47
N ALA A 48 2.77 -10.78 -0.11
CA ALA A 48 2.93 -10.89 -1.56
C ALA A 48 2.80 -12.35 -2.00
N TRP A 49 1.93 -12.60 -2.99
CA TRP A 49 1.67 -13.92 -3.55
C TRP A 49 1.15 -13.77 -4.99
N PRO A 50 1.30 -14.79 -5.85
CA PRO A 50 0.72 -14.75 -7.20
C PRO A 50 -0.81 -14.81 -7.13
N VAL A 51 -1.47 -14.02 -7.98
CA VAL A 51 -2.93 -14.02 -8.16
C VAL A 51 -3.20 -14.30 -9.63
N GLN A 52 -4.07 -15.29 -9.90
CA GLN A 52 -4.42 -15.70 -11.26
C GLN A 52 -5.61 -14.90 -11.80
N GLN A 53 -6.49 -14.46 -10.91
CA GLN A 53 -7.67 -13.67 -11.24
C GLN A 53 -7.28 -12.26 -11.71
N PRO A 54 -8.04 -11.67 -12.64
CA PRO A 54 -7.87 -10.27 -13.02
C PRO A 54 -7.99 -9.32 -11.82
N LEU A 55 -7.30 -8.18 -11.89
CA LEU A 55 -7.33 -7.14 -10.85
C LEU A 55 -8.77 -6.76 -10.43
N GLY A 56 -9.65 -6.55 -11.42
CA GLY A 56 -11.04 -6.12 -11.20
C GLY A 56 -11.88 -7.12 -10.40
N GLU A 57 -11.50 -8.40 -10.41
CA GLU A 57 -12.19 -9.46 -9.67
C GLU A 57 -11.53 -9.74 -8.32
N ALA A 58 -10.20 -9.59 -8.23
CA ALA A 58 -9.43 -10.02 -7.07
C ALA A 58 -9.26 -8.94 -5.99
N ALA A 59 -9.17 -7.67 -6.37
CA ALA A 59 -8.74 -6.60 -5.47
C ALA A 59 -9.65 -6.44 -4.23
N GLU A 60 -10.96 -6.39 -4.44
CA GLU A 60 -11.94 -6.20 -3.37
C GLU A 60 -12.03 -7.42 -2.41
N PRO A 61 -12.15 -8.67 -2.89
CA PRO A 61 -12.07 -9.85 -2.04
C PRO A 61 -10.79 -9.94 -1.21
N ILE A 62 -9.64 -9.52 -1.77
CA ILE A 62 -8.37 -9.48 -1.05
C ILE A 62 -8.40 -8.44 0.07
N TYR A 63 -8.97 -7.25 -0.16
CA TYR A 63 -9.14 -6.26 0.91
C TYR A 63 -10.03 -6.78 2.03
N HIS A 64 -11.17 -7.39 1.71
CA HIS A 64 -12.06 -7.98 2.73
C HIS A 64 -11.35 -9.06 3.55
N SER A 65 -10.61 -9.95 2.88
CA SER A 65 -9.85 -11.02 3.55
C SER A 65 -8.77 -10.45 4.47
N LEU A 66 -8.03 -9.43 4.00
CA LEU A 66 -7.01 -8.75 4.79
C LEU A 66 -7.62 -8.07 6.02
N CYS A 67 -8.70 -7.30 5.85
CA CYS A 67 -9.43 -6.68 6.96
C CYS A 67 -9.89 -7.71 7.99
N ALA A 68 -10.47 -8.82 7.54
CA ALA A 68 -10.96 -9.87 8.43
C ALA A 68 -9.81 -10.54 9.23
N VAL A 69 -8.67 -10.81 8.60
CA VAL A 69 -7.49 -11.37 9.27
C VAL A 69 -6.95 -10.41 10.31
N LEU A 70 -6.80 -9.13 9.96
CA LEU A 70 -6.29 -8.10 10.85
C LEU A 70 -7.25 -7.86 12.02
N GLN A 71 -8.55 -7.76 11.77
CA GLN A 71 -9.57 -7.63 12.81
C GLN A 71 -9.53 -8.80 13.80
N ARG A 72 -9.48 -10.06 13.33
CA ARG A 72 -9.36 -11.22 14.22
C ARG A 72 -8.07 -11.20 15.03
N THR A 73 -6.97 -10.76 14.42
CA THR A 73 -5.67 -10.67 15.09
C THR A 73 -5.72 -9.61 16.20
N LEU A 74 -6.23 -8.42 15.90
CA LEU A 74 -6.38 -7.32 16.85
C LEU A 74 -7.32 -7.69 18.02
N ALA A 75 -8.40 -8.42 17.74
CA ALA A 75 -9.31 -8.90 18.77
C ALA A 75 -8.63 -9.80 19.81
N ARG A 76 -7.59 -10.57 19.43
CA ARG A 76 -6.79 -11.38 20.38
C ARG A 76 -6.01 -10.52 21.38
N PHE A 77 -5.81 -9.24 21.07
CA PHE A 77 -5.20 -8.25 21.96
C PHE A 77 -6.24 -7.33 22.62
N GLY A 78 -7.53 -7.66 22.57
CA GLY A 78 -8.60 -6.85 23.14
C GLY A 78 -8.96 -5.61 22.32
N VAL A 79 -8.47 -5.50 21.09
CA VAL A 79 -8.75 -4.36 20.21
C VAL A 79 -9.89 -4.71 19.25
N ALA A 80 -11.10 -4.30 19.59
CA ALA A 80 -12.26 -4.41 18.71
C ALA A 80 -12.16 -3.40 17.57
N SER A 81 -12.26 -3.87 16.33
CA SER A 81 -12.15 -3.03 15.13
C SER A 81 -13.11 -3.46 14.03
N HIS A 82 -13.46 -2.53 13.13
CA HIS A 82 -14.32 -2.81 11.98
C HIS A 82 -13.86 -2.07 10.72
N ALA A 83 -14.18 -2.64 9.56
CA ALA A 83 -13.87 -2.03 8.27
C ALA A 83 -14.75 -0.82 8.00
N ARG A 84 -14.16 0.36 7.77
CA ARG A 84 -14.89 1.58 7.40
C ARG A 84 -13.98 2.68 6.88
N ALA A 85 -14.57 3.63 6.16
CA ALA A 85 -13.97 4.96 5.98
C ALA A 85 -14.03 5.77 7.28
N VAL A 86 -13.03 6.63 7.48
CA VAL A 86 -12.91 7.54 8.62
C VAL A 86 -12.50 8.92 8.09
N SER A 87 -13.49 9.79 7.95
CA SER A 87 -13.31 11.14 7.41
C SER A 87 -12.24 11.91 8.19
N GLY A 88 -11.44 12.70 7.48
CA GLY A 88 -10.32 13.46 8.05
C GLY A 88 -9.07 12.63 8.36
N SER A 89 -9.09 11.31 8.16
CA SER A 89 -7.91 10.47 8.35
C SER A 89 -6.98 10.47 7.13
N PHE A 90 -5.67 10.26 7.38
CA PHE A 90 -4.68 10.14 6.31
C PHE A 90 -4.96 8.93 5.42
N CYS A 91 -4.94 9.12 4.10
CA CYS A 91 -5.19 8.07 3.11
C CYS A 91 -6.50 7.31 3.43
N ASP A 92 -7.60 8.04 3.60
CA ASP A 92 -8.90 7.44 3.88
C ASP A 92 -9.40 6.56 2.72
N GLY A 93 -10.16 5.53 3.06
CA GLY A 93 -10.63 4.50 2.14
C GLY A 93 -11.54 3.49 2.83
N ARG A 94 -12.38 2.80 2.05
CA ARG A 94 -13.41 1.89 2.55
C ARG A 94 -12.88 0.71 3.38
N TYR A 95 -11.61 0.33 3.17
CA TYR A 95 -10.97 -0.83 3.79
C TYR A 95 -9.96 -0.48 4.89
N ASN A 96 -10.13 0.66 5.56
CA ASN A 96 -9.42 0.90 6.82
C ASN A 96 -10.04 0.07 7.94
N LEU A 97 -9.31 -0.19 9.03
CA LEU A 97 -9.91 -0.64 10.29
C LEU A 97 -9.95 0.51 11.28
N ALA A 98 -11.07 0.64 11.99
CA ALA A 98 -11.29 1.64 13.01
C ALA A 98 -11.78 1.04 14.32
N CYS A 99 -11.45 1.70 15.43
CA CYS A 99 -12.00 1.42 16.76
C CYS A 99 -13.03 2.50 17.12
N GLY A 100 -14.04 2.13 17.93
CA GLY A 100 -15.13 3.02 18.33
C GLY A 100 -16.16 3.25 17.22
N GLU A 101 -17.32 3.80 17.55
CA GLU A 101 -18.47 3.90 16.65
C GLU A 101 -18.82 5.34 16.28
N GLY A 102 -19.68 5.50 15.26
CA GLY A 102 -20.21 6.81 14.86
C GLY A 102 -19.12 7.82 14.49
N ALA A 103 -19.26 9.03 15.02
CA ALA A 103 -18.31 10.15 14.85
C ALA A 103 -17.02 9.97 15.67
N GLU A 104 -17.05 9.15 16.72
CA GLU A 104 -15.90 8.94 17.61
C GLU A 104 -14.94 7.85 17.12
N ALA A 105 -15.24 7.23 15.97
CA ALA A 105 -14.36 6.22 15.43
C ALA A 105 -13.00 6.78 15.05
N ARG A 106 -11.96 6.00 15.34
CA ARG A 106 -10.57 6.34 15.06
C ARG A 106 -9.96 5.27 14.17
N LYS A 107 -9.39 5.69 13.05
CA LYS A 107 -8.64 4.80 12.16
C LYS A 107 -7.39 4.30 12.88
N ILE A 108 -7.20 2.98 12.91
CA ILE A 108 -6.03 2.32 13.47
C ILE A 108 -5.23 1.52 12.44
N VAL A 109 -5.84 1.16 11.31
CA VAL A 109 -5.16 0.47 10.20
C VAL A 109 -5.53 1.14 8.89
N GLY A 110 -4.53 1.38 8.04
CA GLY A 110 -4.71 1.67 6.62
C GLY A 110 -4.26 0.48 5.78
N THR A 111 -4.99 0.19 4.71
CA THR A 111 -4.63 -0.88 3.75
C THR A 111 -4.30 -0.28 2.39
N ALA A 112 -3.40 -0.91 1.66
CA ALA A 112 -3.12 -0.58 0.27
C ALA A 112 -2.72 -1.84 -0.50
N GLN A 113 -2.97 -1.84 -1.81
CA GLN A 113 -2.53 -2.88 -2.71
C GLN A 113 -1.67 -2.27 -3.83
N TYR A 114 -0.76 -3.08 -4.35
CA TYR A 114 0.03 -2.77 -5.53
C TYR A 114 0.06 -4.01 -6.43
N TRP A 115 -0.33 -3.81 -7.68
CA TRP A 115 -0.42 -4.87 -8.68
C TRP A 115 0.59 -4.55 -9.77
N PRO A 116 1.80 -5.15 -9.74
CA PRO A 116 2.71 -5.02 -10.85
C PRO A 116 2.06 -5.62 -12.10
N ALA A 117 2.28 -5.02 -13.26
CA ALA A 117 1.97 -5.71 -14.51
C ALA A 117 2.64 -7.09 -14.46
N ALA A 118 1.88 -8.15 -14.75
CA ALA A 118 2.46 -9.47 -14.95
C ALA A 118 3.59 -9.27 -15.95
N GLY A 119 4.84 -9.49 -15.52
CA GLY A 119 5.99 -9.17 -16.32
C GLY A 119 5.78 -9.77 -17.70
N GLY A 120 5.69 -8.91 -18.72
CA GLY A 120 5.75 -9.36 -20.10
C GLY A 120 6.94 -10.29 -20.15
N GLY A 121 6.67 -11.57 -20.43
CA GLY A 121 7.63 -12.64 -20.23
C GLY A 121 8.97 -12.17 -20.76
N ARG A 122 10.03 -12.33 -19.96
CA ARG A 122 11.37 -12.21 -20.49
C ARG A 122 11.38 -13.11 -21.71
N ARG A 123 11.32 -12.54 -22.91
CA ARG A 123 11.56 -13.29 -24.14
C ARG A 123 12.85 -14.04 -23.84
N PRO A 124 12.90 -15.37 -23.94
CA PRO A 124 14.19 -16.04 -23.88
C PRO A 124 15.03 -15.28 -24.90
N ARG A 125 16.17 -14.73 -24.46
CA ARG A 125 17.17 -14.23 -25.39
C ARG A 125 17.37 -15.39 -26.35
N GLY A 126 16.89 -15.23 -27.58
CA GLY A 126 17.04 -16.25 -28.60
C GLY A 126 18.49 -16.65 -28.53
N ALA A 127 18.72 -17.95 -28.41
CA ALA A 127 20.04 -18.52 -28.64
C ALA A 127 20.57 -17.85 -29.91
N GLY A 128 21.63 -17.06 -29.76
CA GLY A 128 22.35 -16.58 -30.92
C GLY A 128 22.67 -17.82 -31.75
N PRO A 129 22.47 -17.81 -33.08
CA PRO A 129 22.92 -18.92 -33.88
C PRO A 129 24.43 -19.09 -33.64
N CYS A 130 24.77 -20.26 -33.09
CA CYS A 130 26.11 -20.79 -33.12
C CYS A 130 26.40 -21.20 -34.58
N GLY A 131 27.53 -20.74 -35.12
CA GLY A 131 28.09 -21.09 -36.43
C GLY A 131 28.21 -19.88 -37.36
N ASP A 132 29.32 -19.63 -38.05
CA ASP A 132 30.71 -20.16 -38.04
C ASP A 132 31.56 -19.09 -38.81
N PRO A 133 32.91 -19.12 -38.75
CA PRO A 133 33.75 -18.02 -39.17
C PRO A 133 33.98 -18.02 -40.68
N TYR A 134 33.66 -16.89 -41.32
CA TYR A 134 34.35 -16.35 -42.49
C TYR A 134 34.32 -14.84 -42.39
#